data_AF-A0A0A9CER0-F1
#
_entry.id   AF-A0A0A9CER0-F1
#
_cell.length_a   1.000
_cell.length_b   1.000
_cell.length_c   1.000
_cell.angle_alpha   90.00
_cell.angle_beta   90.00
_cell.angle_gamma   90.00
#
_symmetry.space_group_name_H-M   'P 1'
#
loop_
_entity.id
_entity.type
_entity.pdbx_description
1 polymer ?
#
loop_
_entity_poly.entity_id
_entity_poly.type
_entity_poly.pdbx_seq_one_letter_code
_entity_poly.pdbx_strand_id
1 'polypeptide(L)' 'MEFLNLRNALQTIDAEVVLLQVAATTKKTPNSRIPNYLSLSSQLLCQVHNITLHADKETDEIYPQMTLQPVCK' A
#
# COMPACT_ATOMS: atom_id res chain seq x y z
N MET A 1 -15.37 -1.29 -11.16
CA MET A 1 -14.62 -0.48 -12.17
C MET A 1 -13.94 0.75 -11.58
N GLU A 2 -14.31 1.22 -10.39
CA GLU A 2 -13.80 2.49 -9.83
C GLU A 2 -12.30 2.50 -9.53
N PHE A 3 -11.71 1.38 -9.09
CA PHE A 3 -10.27 1.30 -8.82
C PHE A 3 -9.40 1.50 -10.07
N LEU A 4 -9.88 1.15 -11.27
CA LEU A 4 -9.14 1.37 -12.52
C LEU A 4 -9.09 2.84 -12.94
N ASN A 5 -9.97 3.69 -12.38
CA ASN A 5 -9.99 5.13 -12.63
C ASN A 5 -8.89 5.87 -11.85
N LEU A 6 -8.23 5.19 -10.90
CA LEU A 6 -7.09 5.74 -10.16
C LEU A 6 -5.76 5.54 -10.89
N ARG A 7 -5.74 4.90 -12.07
CA ARG A 7 -4.51 4.76 -12.88
C ARG A 7 -4.00 6.15 -13.29
N ASN A 8 -2.70 6.37 -13.10
CA ASN A 8 -1.98 7.63 -13.26
C ASN A 8 -2.35 8.74 -12.26
N ALA A 9 -3.18 8.46 -11.24
CA ALA A 9 -3.45 9.43 -10.19
C ALA A 9 -2.25 9.57 -9.24
N LEU A 10 -2.12 10.76 -8.65
CA LEU A 10 -1.22 10.97 -7.51
C LEU A 10 -1.96 10.58 -6.23
N GLN A 11 -1.34 9.70 -5.44
CA GLN A 11 -1.88 9.22 -4.19
C GLN A 11 -0.82 9.33 -3.10
N THR A 12 -1.23 9.86 -1.95
CA THR A 12 -0.42 9.85 -0.74
C THR A 12 -0.56 8.50 -0.06
N ILE A 13 0.55 7.81 0.14
CA ILE A 13 0.62 6.55 0.85
C ILE A 13 1.12 6.83 2.27
N ASP A 14 0.30 6.49 3.24
CA ASP A 14 0.66 6.60 4.65
C ASP A 14 1.32 5.29 5.12
N ALA A 15 2.57 5.39 5.56
CA ALA A 15 3.35 4.25 5.99
C ALA A 15 2.74 3.57 7.23
N GLU A 16 2.03 4.30 8.09
CA GLU A 16 1.35 3.73 9.26
C GLU A 16 0.16 2.88 8.84
N VAL A 17 -0.62 3.34 7.85
CA VAL A 17 -1.77 2.57 7.33
C VAL A 17 -1.31 1.27 6.69
N VAL A 18 -0.24 1.31 5.89
CA VAL A 18 0.35 0.10 5.29
C VAL A 18 0.87 -0.83 6.36
N LEU A 19 1.57 -0.30 7.37
CA LEU A 19 2.08 -1.09 8.49
C LEU A 19 0.94 -1.76 9.27
N LEU A 20 -0.14 -1.03 9.57
CA LEU A 20 -1.32 -1.56 10.25
C LEU A 20 -2.00 -2.66 9.43
N GLN A 21 -2.12 -2.47 8.11
CA GLN A 21 -2.68 -3.49 7.23
C GLN A 21 -1.82 -4.77 7.23
N VAL A 22 -0.49 -4.65 7.11
CA VAL A 22 0.43 -5.80 7.14
C VAL A 22 0.42 -6.48 8.51
N ALA A 23 0.36 -5.71 9.59
CA ALA A 23 0.24 -6.22 10.95
C ALA A 23 -1.04 -7.05 11.12
N ALA A 24 -2.18 -6.55 10.60
CA ALA A 24 -3.46 -7.24 10.64
C ALA A 24 -3.44 -8.57 9.87
N THR A 25 -2.90 -8.59 8.64
CA THR A 25 -2.85 -9.81 7.81
C THR A 25 -1.88 -10.86 8.35
N THR A 26 -0.75 -10.42 8.91
CA THR A 26 0.25 -11.33 9.50
C THR A 26 -0.07 -11.75 10.94
N LYS A 27 -1.13 -11.18 11.55
CA LYS A 27 -1.49 -11.35 12.96
C LYS A 27 -0.32 -11.04 13.91
N LYS A 28 0.54 -10.09 13.52
CA LYS A 28 1.70 -9.65 14.30
C LYS A 28 1.43 -8.24 14.80
N THR A 29 1.78 -7.97 16.06
CA THR A 29 1.82 -6.59 16.53
C THR A 29 2.90 -5.83 15.76
N PRO A 30 2.66 -4.57 15.37
CA PRO A 30 3.71 -3.68 14.89
C PRO A 30 4.78 -3.62 15.98
N ASN A 31 5.83 -4.40 15.82
CA ASN A 31 6.79 -4.66 16.87
C ASN A 31 7.81 -3.53 16.92
N SER A 32 8.29 -3.22 18.13
CA SER A 32 9.28 -2.18 18.45
C SER A 32 10.64 -2.30 17.72
N ARG A 33 10.78 -3.23 16.77
CA ARG A 33 11.99 -3.50 16.00
C ARG A 33 11.88 -3.09 14.53
N ILE A 34 10.91 -2.23 14.21
CA ILE A 34 10.90 -1.52 12.93
C ILE A 34 12.19 -0.68 12.89
N PRO A 35 13.09 -0.94 11.92
CA PRO A 35 14.26 -0.09 11.74
C PRO A 35 13.75 1.34 11.55
N ASN A 36 14.20 2.27 12.39
CA ASN A 36 13.85 3.65 12.22
C ASN A 36 14.56 4.14 10.95
N TYR A 37 13.87 4.07 9.82
CA TYR A 37 14.33 4.59 8.55
C TYR A 37 14.26 6.12 8.68
N LEU A 38 15.28 6.70 9.31
CA LEU A 38 15.43 8.11 9.70
C LEU A 38 15.25 9.13 8.54
N SER A 39 14.99 8.66 7.33
CA SER A 39 14.78 9.45 6.12
C SER A 39 13.45 9.15 5.38
N LEU A 40 12.62 8.22 5.88
CA LEU A 40 11.32 7.97 5.27
C LEU A 40 10.29 8.92 5.88
N SER A 41 9.74 9.80 5.06
CA SER A 41 8.52 10.54 5.40
C SER A 41 7.40 9.55 5.68
N SER A 42 6.62 9.75 6.76
CA SER A 42 5.44 8.94 7.06
C SER A 42 4.39 8.98 5.94
N GLN A 43 4.44 10.02 5.10
CA GLN A 43 3.61 10.18 3.92
C GLN A 43 4.48 10.24 2.66
N LEU A 44 4.25 9.30 1.74
CA LEU A 44 4.92 9.22 0.45
C LEU A 44 3.95 9.58 -0.65
N LEU A 45 4.27 10.62 -1.43
CA LEU A 45 3.52 10.91 -2.65
C LEU A 45 3.98 9.93 -3.74
N CYS A 46 3.04 9.15 -4.26
CA CYS A 46 3.29 8.16 -5.29
C CYS A 46 2.33 8.39 -6.47
N GLN A 47 2.82 8.21 -7.69
CA GLN A 47 1.97 8.05 -8.86
C GLN A 47 1.56 6.59 -8.99
N VAL A 48 0.28 6.34 -9.17
CA VAL A 48 -0.25 5.01 -9.44
C VAL A 48 0.03 4.65 -10.89
N HIS A 49 0.99 3.76 -11.13
CA HIS A 49 1.32 3.32 -12.48
C HIS A 49 0.29 2.31 -13.01
N ASN A 50 -0.10 1.35 -12.18
CA ASN A 50 -1.06 0.32 -12.56
C ASN A 50 -1.86 -0.16 -11.36
N ILE A 51 -3.08 -0.64 -11.62
CA ILE A 51 -3.94 -1.32 -10.66
C ILE A 51 -4.51 -2.56 -11.33
N THR A 52 -4.29 -3.72 -10.72
CA THR A 52 -4.91 -4.99 -11.10
C THR A 52 -5.75 -5.50 -9.93
N LEU A 53 -6.88 -6.14 -10.23
CA LEU A 53 -7.74 -6.73 -9.21
C LEU A 53 -7.57 -8.24 -9.26
N HIS A 54 -7.27 -8.83 -8.10
CA HIS A 54 -7.10 -10.26 -7.95
C HIS A 54 -8.20 -10.79 -7.03
N ALA A 55 -8.66 -12.00 -7.32
CA ALA A 55 -9.60 -12.73 -6.47
C ALA A 55 -8.95 -14.05 -6.09
N ASP A 56 -8.85 -14.30 -4.79
CA ASP A 56 -8.45 -15.59 -4.27
C ASP A 56 -9.63 -16.56 -4.42
N LYS A 57 -9.40 -17.69 -5.08
CA LYS A 57 -10.46 -18.66 -5.37
C LYS A 57 -10.83 -19.52 -4.17
N GLU A 58 -9.95 -19.61 -3.17
CA GLU A 58 -10.16 -20.43 -1.97
C GLU A 58 -10.85 -19.63 -0.86
N THR A 59 -10.55 -18.33 -0.74
CA THR A 59 -11.09 -17.48 0.32
C THR A 59 -12.20 -16.51 -0.14
N ASP A 60 -12.47 -16.44 -1.44
CA ASP A 60 -13.37 -15.43 -2.06
C ASP A 60 -12.94 -13.98 -1.77
N GLU A 61 -11.71 -13.77 -1.33
CA GLU A 61 -11.16 -12.45 -1.03
C GLU A 61 -10.72 -11.74 -2.31
N ILE A 62 -11.17 -10.51 -2.47
CA ILE A 62 -10.79 -9.65 -3.58
C ILE A 62 -9.80 -8.61 -3.07
N TYR A 63 -8.60 -8.59 -3.63
CA TYR A 63 -7.56 -7.63 -3.27
C TYR A 63 -7.01 -6.89 -4.51
N PRO A 64 -6.81 -5.56 -4.41
CA PRO A 64 -6.13 -4.81 -5.45
C PRO A 64 -4.62 -4.93 -5.31
N GLN A 65 -3.93 -5.18 -6.42
CA GLN A 65 -2.49 -4.98 -6.54
C GLN A 65 -2.24 -3.65 -7.22
N MET A 66 -1.45 -2.79 -6.58
CA MET A 66 -1.09 -1.47 -7.12
C MET A 66 0.41 -1.40 -7.37
N THR A 67 0.79 -0.88 -8.53
CA THR A 67 2.18 -0.51 -8.82
C THR A 67 2.33 0.99 -8.62
N LEU A 68 3.15 1.38 -7.66
CA LEU A 68 3.34 2.76 -7.24
C LEU A 68 4.74 3.23 -7.61
N GLN A 69 4.84 4.41 -8.21
CA GLN A 69 6.11 5.10 -8.47
C GLN A 69 6.24 6.28 -7.49
N PRO A 70 7.21 6.27 -6.55
CA PRO A 70 7.47 7.41 -5.70
C PRO A 70 7.79 8.65 -6.54
N VAL A 71 7.15 9.77 -6.25
CA VAL A 71 7.52 11.07 -6.83
C VAL A 71 8.35 11.83 -5.79
N CYS A 72 9.67 11.74 -5.90
CA CYS A 72 10.56 12.57 -5.10
C CYS A 72 10.33 14.04 -5.49
N LYS A 73 9.99 14.89 -4.52
CA LYS A 73 10.04 16.35 -4.67
C LYS A 73 11.34 16.88 -4.10
#